data_AF-H8KUU7-F1
#
_entry.id   AF-H8KUU7-F1
#
_cell.length_a   1.000
_cell.length_b   1.000
_cell.length_c   1.000
_cell.angle_alpha   90.00
_cell.angle_beta   90.00
_cell.angle_gamma   90.00
#
_symmetry.space_group_name_H-M   'P 1'
#
loop_
_entity.id
_entity.type
_entity.pdbx_description
1 polymer ?
#
loop_
_entity_poly.entity_id
_entity_poly.type
_entity_poly.pdbx_seq_one_letter_code
_entity_poly.pdbx_strand_id
1 'polypeptide(L)' 'MESKLDKDFAFLAVAIIIIMIGTFARFIIDSHLLSMVCWGLIAIGAVMSLMAIARVLAPYQEENK' A
#
# COMPACT_ATOMS: atom_id res chain seq x y z
N MET A 1 8.73 19.78 13.78
CA MET A 1 7.92 19.52 12.57
C MET A 1 8.27 18.12 12.12
N GLU A 2 7.46 17.11 12.46
CA GLU A 2 7.55 15.80 11.80
C GLU A 2 7.21 16.04 10.33
N SER A 3 8.14 15.69 9.44
CA SER A 3 8.08 16.09 8.04
C SER A 3 6.85 15.46 7.40
N LYS A 4 6.17 16.20 6.52
CA LYS A 4 5.05 15.67 5.72
C LYS A 4 5.43 14.35 5.03
N LEU A 5 6.72 14.24 4.68
CA LEU A 5 7.38 13.06 4.15
C LEU A 5 7.30 11.83 5.10
N ASP A 6 7.52 12.02 6.41
CA ASP A 6 7.49 10.93 7.40
C ASP A 6 6.09 10.32 7.49
N LYS A 7 5.04 11.16 7.38
CA LYS A 7 3.65 10.72 7.34
C LYS A 7 3.32 9.95 6.06
N ASP A 8 3.83 10.40 4.91
CA ASP A 8 3.64 9.70 3.63
C ASP A 8 4.39 8.35 3.61
N PHE A 9 5.57 8.27 4.22
CA PHE A 9 6.29 7.00 4.42
C PHE A 9 5.58 6.06 5.39
N ALA A 10 5.04 6.58 6.49
CA ALA A 10 4.22 5.79 7.42
C ALA A 10 2.96 5.25 6.70
N PHE A 11 2.33 6.07 5.86
CA PHE A 11 1.17 5.65 5.07
C PHE A 11 1.53 4.56 4.04
N LEU A 12 2.69 4.69 3.38
CA LEU A 12 3.23 3.66 2.49
C LEU A 12 3.49 2.35 3.24
N ALA A 13 4.10 2.42 4.44
CA ALA A 13 4.39 1.25 5.26
C ALA A 13 3.11 0.51 5.66
N VAL A 14 2.07 1.24 6.08
CA VAL A 14 0.76 0.64 6.40
C VAL A 14 0.15 -0.06 5.17
N ALA A 15 0.23 0.56 3.99
CA ALA A 15 -0.25 -0.05 2.76
C ALA A 15 0.48 -1.38 2.43
N ILE A 16 1.80 -1.42 2.61
CA ILE A 16 2.61 -2.63 2.41
C ILE A 16 2.22 -3.73 3.40
N ILE A 17 1.98 -3.38 4.67
CA ILE A 17 1.54 -4.35 5.69
C ILE A 17 0.20 -4.97 5.30
N ILE A 18 -0.75 -4.18 4.78
CA ILE A 18 -2.05 -4.67 4.31
C ILE A 18 -1.87 -5.65 3.14
N ILE A 19 -0.98 -5.35 2.20
CA ILE A 19 -0.66 -6.27 1.08
C ILE A 19 -0.06 -7.58 1.61
N MET A 20 0.89 -7.51 2.56
CA MET A 20 1.50 -8.70 3.15
C MET A 20 0.47 -9.57 3.86
N ILE A 21 -0.41 -8.98 4.67
CA ILE A 21 -1.50 -9.70 5.35
C ILE A 21 -2.44 -10.33 4.32
N GLY A 22 -2.87 -9.58 3.30
CA GLY A 22 -3.74 -10.11 2.26
C GLY A 22 -3.11 -11.27 1.48
N THR A 23 -1.82 -11.16 1.16
CA THR A 23 -1.04 -12.20 0.49
C THR A 23 -0.89 -13.44 1.36
N PHE A 24 -0.53 -13.27 2.63
CA PHE A 24 -0.39 -14.37 3.57
C PHE A 24 -1.73 -15.08 3.84
N ALA A 25 -2.81 -14.31 4.04
CA ALA A 25 -4.15 -14.85 4.20
C ALA A 25 -4.57 -15.67 2.98
N ARG A 26 -4.22 -15.22 1.77
CA ARG A 26 -4.51 -15.98 0.54
C ARG A 26 -3.86 -17.37 0.52
N PHE A 27 -2.67 -17.54 1.10
CA PHE A 27 -1.98 -18.84 1.14
C PHE A 27 -2.61 -19.84 2.12
N ILE A 28 -3.26 -19.35 3.18
CA ILE A 28 -3.87 -20.21 4.21
C ILE A 28 -5.31 -20.59 3.86
N ILE A 29 -5.98 -19.75 3.08
CA ILE A 29 -7.40 -19.89 2.76
C ILE A 29 -7.59 -20.76 1.51
N ASP A 30 -8.27 -21.89 1.68
CA ASP A 30 -8.67 -22.79 0.59
C ASP A 30 -10.05 -22.44 -0.01
N SER A 31 -10.86 -21.63 0.70
CA SER A 31 -12.19 -21.24 0.23
C SER A 31 -12.11 -20.20 -0.89
N HIS A 32 -12.80 -20.47 -2.00
CA HIS A 32 -12.88 -19.58 -3.16
C HIS A 32 -13.44 -18.18 -2.82
N LEU A 33 -14.37 -18.11 -1.87
CA LEU A 33 -15.06 -16.87 -1.50
C LEU A 33 -14.16 -15.98 -0.63
N LEU A 34 -13.47 -16.57 0.36
CA LEU A 34 -12.45 -15.84 1.12
C LEU A 34 -11.23 -15.51 0.26
N SER A 35 -10.88 -16.34 -0.73
CA SER A 35 -9.81 -16.03 -1.69
C SER A 35 -10.11 -14.74 -2.46
N MET A 36 -11.36 -14.51 -2.90
CA MET A 36 -11.74 -13.25 -3.54
C MET A 36 -11.59 -12.05 -2.60
N VAL A 37 -11.93 -12.20 -1.32
CA VAL A 37 -11.76 -11.15 -0.31
C VAL A 37 -10.28 -10.83 -0.10
N CYS A 38 -9.41 -11.84 -0.05
CA CYS A 38 -7.96 -11.63 0.04
C CYS A 38 -7.41 -10.86 -1.16
N TRP A 39 -7.83 -11.21 -2.38
CA TRP A 39 -7.47 -10.46 -3.58
C TRP A 39 -7.97 -9.01 -3.54
N GLY A 40 -9.17 -8.78 -3.00
CA GLY A 40 -9.69 -7.43 -2.78
C GLY A 40 -8.84 -6.61 -1.81
N LEU A 41 -8.41 -7.21 -0.69
CA LEU A 41 -7.50 -6.57 0.26
C LEU A 41 -6.15 -6.23 -0.36
N ILE A 42 -5.58 -7.15 -1.15
CA ILE A 42 -4.33 -6.92 -1.87
C ILE A 42 -4.48 -5.75 -2.86
N ALA A 43 -5.59 -5.71 -3.60
CA ALA A 43 -5.86 -4.64 -4.55
C ALA A 43 -5.97 -3.27 -3.87
N ILE A 44 -6.68 -3.19 -2.74
CA ILE A 44 -6.80 -1.96 -1.95
C ILE A 44 -5.42 -1.50 -1.44
N GLY A 45 -4.64 -2.43 -0.89
CA GLY A 45 -3.27 -2.17 -0.46
C GLY A 45 -2.39 -1.62 -1.59
N ALA A 46 -2.46 -2.24 -2.78
CA ALA A 46 -1.69 -1.80 -3.95
C ALA A 46 -2.07 -0.39 -4.41
N VAL A 47 -3.37 -0.06 -4.45
CA VAL A 47 -3.83 1.30 -4.80
C VAL A 47 -3.33 2.33 -3.78
N MET A 48 -3.38 2.02 -2.48
CA MET A 48 -2.86 2.92 -1.45
C MET A 48 -1.34 3.12 -1.57
N SER A 49 -0.59 2.06 -1.85
CA SER A 49 0.86 2.16 -2.09
C SER A 49 1.17 3.05 -3.30
N LEU A 50 0.44 2.91 -4.40
CA LEU A 50 0.61 3.75 -5.59
C LEU A 50 0.34 5.23 -5.30
N MET A 51 -0.74 5.54 -4.56
CA MET A 51 -1.04 6.92 -4.15
C MET A 51 0.05 7.50 -3.23
N ALA A 52 0.56 6.69 -2.29
CA ALA A 52 1.62 7.10 -1.38
C ALA A 52 2.92 7.40 -2.15
N ILE A 53 3.31 6.51 -3.07
CA ILE A 53 4.48 6.68 -3.93
C ILE A 53 4.36 7.93 -4.80
N ALA A 54 3.18 8.17 -5.40
CA ALA A 54 2.93 9.36 -6.21
C ALA A 54 3.10 10.66 -5.39
N ARG A 55 2.64 10.66 -4.14
CA ARG A 55 2.80 11.82 -3.23
C ARG A 55 4.25 12.05 -2.81
N VAL A 56 5.02 10.98 -2.60
CA VAL A 56 6.45 11.07 -2.27
C VAL A 56 7.27 11.56 -3.47
N LEU A 57 6.93 11.11 -4.69
CA LEU A 57 7.68 11.45 -5.91
C LEU A 57 7.33 12.82 -6.50
N ALA A 58 6.08 13.30 -6.35
CA ALA A 58 5.63 14.59 -6.89
C ALA A 58 6.52 15.78 -6.50
N PRO A 59 6.88 16.01 -5.22
CA PRO A 59 7.77 17.12 -4.85
C PRO A 59 9.20 16.93 -5.35
N TYR A 60 9.68 15.68 -5.49
CA TYR A 60 11.03 15.39 -6.00
C TYR A 60 11.19 15.75 -7.49
N GLN A 61 10.08 15.70 -8.24
CA GLN A 61 10.04 16.07 -9.67
C GLN A 61 10.00 17.59 -9.89
N GLU A 62 9.47 18.38 -8.94
CA GLU A 62 9.47 19.85 -9.02
C GLU A 62 10.84 20.45 -8.67
N GLU A 63 11.62 19.81 -7.79
CA GLU A 63 12.96 20.29 -7.41
C GLU A 63 14.02 20.03 -8.50
N ASN A 64 13.76 19.13 -9.45
CA ASN A 64 14.68 18.77 -10.55
C ASN A 64 14.25 19.33 -11.92
N LYS A 65 13.36 20.33 -11.96
CA LYS A 65 12.92 21.04 -13.17
C LYS A 65 13.49 22.45 -13.22
#